data_AF-U4R5M7-F1
#
_entry.id   AF-U4R5M7-F1
#
_cell.length_a   1.000
_cell.length_b   1.000
_cell.length_c   1.000
_cell.angle_alpha   90.00
_cell.angle_beta   90.00
_cell.angle_gamma   90.00
#
_symmetry.space_group_name_H-M   'P 1'
#
loop_
_entity.id
_entity.type
_entity.pdbx_description
1 polymer ?
#
loop_
_entity_poly.entity_id
_entity_poly.type
_entity_poly.pdbx_seq_one_letter_code
_entity_poly.pdbx_strand_id
1 'polypeptide(L)' 'MDKQVLTEFYNQHKGEILGAAIGFAIAVIVLILGLLKALFIVLCVVFGFYVGKKLYQDKDYIKNLLDRILPPGTYR' A
#
# COMPACT_ATOMS: atom_id res chain seq x y z
N MET A 1 6.81 -36.99 0.31
CA MET A 1 7.01 -35.79 1.14
C MET A 1 6.11 -34.69 0.62
N ASP A 2 5.18 -34.33 1.49
CA ASP A 2 3.85 -33.87 1.20
C ASP A 2 3.82 -32.40 0.78
N LYS A 3 3.65 -32.15 -0.52
CA LYS A 3 3.42 -30.80 -1.06
C LYS A 3 2.23 -30.10 -0.36
N GLN A 4 1.30 -30.90 0.17
CA GLN A 4 0.14 -30.44 0.92
C GLN A 4 0.54 -29.82 2.27
N VAL A 5 1.44 -30.47 3.03
CA VAL A 5 1.94 -29.98 4.32
C VAL A 5 2.69 -28.66 4.17
N LEU A 6 3.52 -28.53 3.11
CA LEU A 6 4.24 -27.28 2.81
C LEU A 6 3.31 -26.12 2.47
N THR A 7 2.22 -26.38 1.75
CA THR A 7 1.28 -25.35 1.33
C THR A 7 0.44 -24.86 2.51
N GLU A 8 0.08 -25.77 3.41
CA GLU A 8 -0.70 -25.48 4.62
C GLU A 8 0.12 -24.68 5.64
N PHE A 9 1.39 -25.04 5.83
CA PHE A 9 2.34 -24.28 6.65
C PHE A 9 2.61 -22.89 6.07
N TYR A 10 2.78 -22.80 4.74
CA TYR A 10 2.96 -21.52 4.08
C TYR A 10 1.71 -20.65 4.25
N ASN A 11 0.49 -21.19 4.05
CA ASN A 11 -0.77 -20.47 4.24
C ASN A 11 -0.97 -19.92 5.66
N GLN A 12 -0.51 -20.67 6.66
CA GLN A 12 -0.66 -20.31 8.07
C GLN A 12 0.24 -19.12 8.47
N HIS A 13 1.39 -18.96 7.81
CA HIS A 13 2.39 -17.91 8.12
C HIS A 13 2.65 -16.92 6.97
N LYS A 14 1.81 -16.88 5.92
CA LYS A 14 2.00 -15.96 4.77
C LYS A 14 2.14 -14.51 5.21
N GLY A 15 1.35 -14.10 6.20
CA GLY A 15 1.38 -12.72 6.70
C GLY A 15 2.74 -12.32 7.28
N GLU A 16 3.37 -13.23 8.03
CA GLU A 16 4.66 -12.99 8.69
C GLU A 16 5.79 -12.95 7.67
N ILE A 17 5.79 -13.89 6.71
CA ILE A 17 6.80 -13.95 5.64
C ILE A 17 6.69 -12.73 4.73
N LEU A 18 5.47 -12.34 4.35
CA LEU A 18 5.23 -11.17 3.53
C LEU A 18 5.61 -9.88 4.27
N GLY A 19 5.25 -9.78 5.55
CA GLY A 19 5.63 -8.67 6.42
C GLY A 19 7.14 -8.54 6.56
N ALA A 20 7.85 -9.65 6.77
CA ALA A 20 9.31 -9.68 6.85
C ALA A 20 9.96 -9.29 5.51
N ALA A 21 9.45 -9.78 4.38
CA ALA A 21 9.95 -9.42 3.05
C ALA A 21 9.77 -7.92 2.75
N ILE A 22 8.59 -7.36 3.09
CA ILE A 22 8.30 -5.94 2.92
C ILE A 22 9.18 -5.10 3.84
N GLY A 23 9.30 -5.48 5.13
CA GLY A 23 10.15 -4.78 6.09
C GLY A 23 11.62 -4.80 5.68
N PHE A 24 12.11 -5.92 5.16
CA PHE A 24 13.46 -6.04 4.63
C PHE A 24 13.69 -5.15 3.42
N ALA A 25 12.76 -5.11 2.46
CA ALA A 25 12.84 -4.22 1.30
C ALA A 25 12.89 -2.73 1.71
N ILE A 26 12.05 -2.33 2.67
CA ILE A 26 12.05 -0.97 3.22
C ILE A 26 13.40 -0.68 3.90
N ALA A 27 13.90 -1.59 4.74
CA ALA A 27 15.18 -1.43 5.43
C ALA A 27 16.36 -1.28 4.45
N VAL A 28 16.39 -2.05 3.37
CA VAL A 28 17.40 -1.92 2.31
C VAL A 28 17.33 -0.54 1.64
N ILE A 29 16.13 -0.05 1.33
CA ILE A 29 15.93 1.29 0.77
C ILE A 29 16.43 2.38 1.74
N VAL A 30 16.16 2.23 3.05
CA VAL A 30 16.65 3.14 4.09
C VAL A 30 18.18 3.15 4.14
N LEU A 31 18.81 1.99 4.00
CA LEU A 31 20.25 1.85 4.08
C LEU A 31 20.95 2.49 2.86
N ILE A 32 20.34 2.41 1.67
CA ILE A 32 20.85 3.02 0.43
C ILE A 32 20.64 4.54 0.42
N LEU A 33 19.44 5.01 0.82
CA LEU A 33 19.10 6.44 0.78
C LEU A 33 19.66 7.22 1.98
N GLY A 34 19.85 6.55 3.12
CA GLY A 34 20.23 7.11 4.42
C GLY A 34 19.04 7.27 5.38
N LEU A 35 19.33 7.23 6.69
CA LEU A 35 18.33 7.28 7.78
C LEU A 35 17.37 8.49 7.67
N LEU A 36 17.91 9.68 7.37
CA LEU A 36 17.13 10.92 7.28
C LEU A 36 16.18 10.93 6.07
N LYS A 37 16.61 10.37 4.92
CA LYS A 37 15.76 10.30 3.73
C LYS A 37 14.62 9.30 3.93
N ALA A 38 14.88 8.18 4.59
CA ALA A 38 13.85 7.23 4.96
C ALA A 38 12.80 7.83 5.90
N LEU A 39 13.22 8.60 6.91
CA LEU A 39 12.31 9.31 7.80
C LEU A 39 11.39 10.25 7.01
N PHE A 40 11.94 11.00 6.04
CA PHE A 40 11.16 11.87 5.16
C PHE A 40 10.15 11.09 4.32
N ILE A 41 10.55 9.94 3.76
CA ILE A 41 9.67 9.06 2.99
C ILE A 41 8.53 8.52 3.89
N VAL A 42 8.84 8.04 5.09
CA VAL A 42 7.83 7.55 6.04
C VAL A 42 6.85 8.67 6.39
N LEU A 43 7.35 9.88 6.66
CA LEU A 43 6.49 11.04 6.94
C LEU A 43 5.58 11.35 5.75
N CYS A 44 6.11 11.38 4.53
CA CYS A 44 5.35 11.59 3.30
C CYS A 44 4.30 10.49 3.07
N VAL A 45 4.63 9.22 3.33
CA VAL A 45 3.69 8.10 3.19
C VAL A 45 2.57 8.20 4.21
N VAL A 46 2.88 8.49 5.48
CA VAL A 46 1.87 8.69 6.53
C VAL A 46 0.99 9.89 6.20
N PHE A 47 1.58 10.99 5.76
CA PHE A 47 0.85 12.20 5.37
C PHE A 47 -0.04 11.94 4.14
N GLY A 48 0.51 11.29 3.11
CA GLY A 48 -0.22 10.89 1.92
C GLY A 48 -1.34 9.90 2.22
N PHE A 49 -1.14 8.96 3.14
CA PHE A 49 -2.18 8.03 3.60
C PHE A 49 -3.26 8.75 4.40
N TYR A 50 -2.90 9.69 5.27
CA TYR A 50 -3.85 10.47 6.04
C TYR A 50 -4.70 11.37 5.13
N VAL A 51 -4.06 12.07 4.19
CA VAL A 51 -4.73 12.90 3.16
C VAL A 51 -5.58 12.02 2.26
N GLY A 52 -5.03 10.91 1.75
CA GLY A 52 -5.73 9.96 0.89
C GLY A 52 -6.94 9.33 1.57
N LYS A 53 -6.83 8.96 2.85
CA LYS A 53 -7.95 8.44 3.64
C LYS A 53 -9.03 9.49 3.85
N LYS A 54 -8.65 10.75 4.12
CA LYS A 54 -9.59 11.87 4.25
C LYS A 54 -10.34 12.13 2.93
N LEU A 55 -9.63 12.10 1.80
CA LEU A 55 -10.22 12.21 0.47
C LEU A 55 -11.10 11.00 0.11
N TYR A 56 -10.72 9.80 0.52
CA TYR A 56 -11.51 8.59 0.31
C TYR A 56 -12.79 8.56 1.15
N GLN A 57 -12.75 9.11 2.36
CA GLN A 57 -13.90 9.23 3.24
C GLN A 57 -14.94 10.20 2.67
N ASP A 58 -14.49 11.27 2.00
CA ASP A 58 -15.30 12.13 1.12
C ASP A 58 -15.49 11.48 -0.27
N LYS A 59 -16.18 10.33 -0.33
CA LYS A 59 -16.48 9.64 -1.60
C LYS A 59 -17.17 10.55 -2.62
N ASP A 60 -17.94 11.53 -2.15
CA ASP A 60 -18.60 12.51 -3.01
C ASP A 60 -17.61 13.48 -3.67
N TYR A 61 -16.47 13.77 -3.06
CA TYR A 61 -15.42 14.63 -3.65
C TYR A 61 -14.64 13.89 -4.73
N ILE A 62 -14.22 12.64 -4.47
CA ILE A 62 -13.58 11.79 -5.50
C ILE A 62 -14.55 11.53 -6.66
N LYS A 63 -15.84 11.24 -6.38
CA LYS A 63 -16.86 11.07 -7.42
C LYS A 63 -17.06 12.35 -8.24
N ASN A 64 -17.23 13.52 -7.60
CA ASN A 64 -17.37 14.79 -8.31
C ASN A 64 -16.12 15.16 -9.12
N LEU A 65 -14.92 14.89 -8.61
CA LEU A 65 -13.68 15.10 -9.37
C LEU A 65 -13.57 14.14 -10.54
N LEU A 66 -13.94 12.87 -10.35
CA LEU A 66 -13.91 11.86 -11.40
C LEU A 66 -14.99 12.14 -12.47
N ASP A 67 -16.19 12.58 -12.09
CA ASP A 67 -17.25 13.01 -13.02
C ASP A 67 -16.86 14.29 -13.80
N ARG A 68 -16.04 15.16 -13.20
CA ARG A 68 -15.56 16.39 -13.85
C ARG A 68 -14.38 16.13 -14.80
N ILE A 69 -13.54 15.14 -14.49
CA ILE A 69 -12.35 14.80 -15.29
C ILE A 69 -12.64 13.70 -16.32
N LEU A 70 -13.67 12.90 -16.08
CA LEU A 70 -14.17 11.85 -16.96
C LEU A 70 -15.62 12.20 -17.34
N PRO A 71 -15.85 12.93 -18.44
CA PRO A 71 -17.21 13.20 -18.90
C PRO A 71 -17.96 11.88 -19.09
N PRO A 72 -19.23 11.78 -18.65
CA PRO A 72 -20.00 10.54 -18.68
C PRO A 72 -20.18 10.07 -20.13
N GLY A 73 -19.35 9.13 -20.55
CA GLY A 73 -19.54 8.35 -21.75
C GLY A 73 -20.42 7.15 -21.43
N THR A 74 -21.73 7.34 -21.54
CA THR A 74 -22.73 6.35 -21.95
C THR A 74 -22.37 4.88 -21.68
N TYR A 75 -22.61 4.39 -20.47
CA TYR A 75 -22.87 2.96 -20.27
C TYR A 75 -24.38 2.78 -20.14
N ARG A 76 -25.00 2.48 -21.29
CA ARG A 76 -26.28 1.78 -21.37
C ARG A 76 -26.04 0.30 -21.16
#